data_AF-A0A2S4Z8P4-F1
#
_entry.id   AF-A0A2S4Z8P4-F1
#
_cell.length_a   1.000
_cell.length_b   1.000
_cell.length_c   1.000
_cell.angle_alpha   90.00
_cell.angle_beta   90.00
_cell.angle_gamma   90.00
#
_symmetry.space_group_name_H-M   'P 1'
#
loop_
_entity.id
_entity.type
_entity.pdbx_description
1 polymer ?
#
loop_
_entity_poly.entity_id
_entity_poly.type
_entity_poly.pdbx_seq_one_letter_code
_entity_poly.pdbx_strand_id
1 'polypeptide(L)'
;MTAITPASRLARLRNLAVTGLVTTGAAAAALTLTPATAHAAQAPKAAPAIASNAADPAGAKGAANNLDGWIKQSLAIMKAKGIPGTYEGLHRNIMRESSGNPNAQNNYDVNAKNGTPSKGLLQVIDPTFKAFHVAGTANSSTDPVANITAAANYAAHRYGSIDNVNSAY
;
A
#
# COMPACT_ATOMS: atom_id res chain seq x y z
N MET A 1 49.41 9.56 54.83
CA MET A 1 48.79 8.68 55.84
C MET A 1 47.41 9.24 56.15
N THR A 2 46.36 8.42 56.10
CA THR A 2 44.99 8.85 56.40
C THR A 2 44.32 7.73 57.21
N ALA A 3 43.78 8.05 58.38
CA ALA A 3 43.29 7.07 59.36
C ALA A 3 41.79 6.72 59.18
N ILE A 4 41.31 5.72 59.93
CA ILE A 4 40.01 5.06 59.73
C ILE A 4 39.22 4.98 61.06
N THR A 5 37.88 5.08 60.99
CA THR A 5 36.86 4.73 62.03
C THR A 5 36.84 5.55 63.34
N PRO A 6 35.74 5.52 64.16
CA PRO A 6 34.40 4.91 64.01
C PRO A 6 33.29 6.02 63.94
N ALA A 7 31.98 5.93 64.31
CA ALA A 7 31.16 4.93 64.99
C ALA A 7 29.61 5.03 64.74
N SER A 8 28.90 4.00 65.23
CA SER A 8 27.51 3.85 65.73
C SER A 8 26.70 5.08 66.22
N ARG A 9 25.35 5.05 66.42
CA ARG A 9 24.14 4.22 66.09
C ARG A 9 22.92 5.07 66.58
N LEU A 10 21.70 5.06 66.01
CA LEU A 10 20.53 4.19 66.31
C LEU A 10 19.35 4.77 65.48
N ALA A 11 18.68 4.04 64.58
CA ALA A 11 17.56 3.12 64.83
C ALA A 11 16.22 3.76 65.27
N ARG A 12 15.24 3.82 64.35
CA ARG A 12 13.80 3.76 64.69
C ARG A 12 13.01 3.02 63.59
N LEU A 13 12.47 1.85 63.92
CA LEU A 13 11.60 1.07 63.04
C LEU A 13 10.18 1.70 63.01
N ARG A 14 9.48 1.55 61.88
CA ARG A 14 8.06 1.18 61.88
C ARG A 14 7.83 0.09 60.83
N ASN A 15 6.89 -0.81 61.11
CA ASN A 15 6.79 -2.13 60.51
C ASN A 15 5.59 -2.28 59.57
N LEU A 16 5.77 -3.13 58.55
CA LEU A 16 4.74 -3.91 57.83
C LEU A 16 3.70 -3.08 57.02
N ALA A 17 2.99 -3.67 56.05
CA ALA A 17 2.82 -5.10 55.75
C ALA A 17 3.17 -5.51 54.31
N VAL A 18 3.29 -6.82 54.08
CA VAL A 18 3.61 -7.45 52.79
C VAL A 18 2.43 -8.31 52.35
N THR A 19 1.95 -8.08 51.13
CA THR A 19 1.25 -9.08 50.31
C THR A 19 1.57 -8.80 48.84
N GLY A 20 1.99 -9.73 47.99
CA GLY A 20 2.33 -11.13 48.25
C GLY A 20 1.79 -12.06 47.17
N LEU A 21 2.43 -12.10 46.00
CA LEU A 21 2.22 -13.16 45.01
C LEU A 21 3.54 -13.46 44.28
N VAL A 22 3.79 -14.74 44.00
CA VAL A 22 5.09 -15.25 43.52
C VAL A 22 4.88 -16.26 42.39
N THR A 23 5.46 -15.98 41.23
CA THR A 23 5.75 -16.95 40.13
C THR A 23 6.88 -16.34 39.28
N THR A 24 8.14 -16.77 39.44
CA THR A 24 8.80 -17.87 38.71
C THR A 24 8.84 -17.71 37.19
N GLY A 25 10.03 -17.55 36.61
CA GLY A 25 10.24 -17.60 35.16
C GLY A 25 11.56 -16.98 34.72
N ALA A 26 12.64 -17.77 34.65
CA ALA A 26 13.92 -17.35 34.07
C ALA A 26 14.09 -17.97 32.68
N ALA A 27 14.36 -17.15 31.66
CA ALA A 27 14.83 -17.59 30.36
C ALA A 27 15.62 -16.46 29.68
N ALA A 28 16.89 -16.72 29.36
CA ALA A 28 17.65 -15.90 28.44
C ALA A 28 17.57 -16.52 27.04
N ALA A 29 17.24 -15.72 26.03
CA ALA A 29 17.24 -16.15 24.64
C ALA A 29 17.69 -14.98 23.75
N ALA A 30 18.88 -15.09 23.17
CA ALA A 30 19.35 -14.18 22.12
C ALA A 30 19.16 -14.87 20.77
N LEU A 31 18.39 -14.28 19.85
CA LEU A 31 18.29 -14.81 18.49
C LEU A 31 17.97 -13.73 17.44
N THR A 32 18.84 -13.66 16.43
CA THR A 32 18.65 -13.10 15.08
C THR A 32 18.05 -11.70 14.90
N LEU A 33 18.81 -10.83 14.22
CA LEU A 33 18.19 -9.86 13.31
C LEU A 33 17.40 -10.62 12.24
N THR A 34 16.11 -10.35 12.14
CA THR A 34 15.29 -10.66 10.97
C THR A 34 14.81 -9.35 10.34
N PRO A 35 14.72 -9.23 9.01
CA PRO A 35 14.16 -8.04 8.39
C PRO A 35 12.68 -7.97 8.74
N ALA A 36 12.22 -6.79 9.18
CA ALA A 36 10.85 -6.61 9.62
C ALA A 36 9.85 -6.88 8.48
N THR A 37 9.16 -8.01 8.55
CA THR A 37 8.00 -8.30 7.70
C THR A 37 6.86 -7.39 8.13
N ALA A 38 6.77 -6.23 7.48
CA ALA A 38 5.75 -5.21 7.74
C ALA A 38 4.34 -5.82 7.57
N HIS A 39 3.75 -6.23 8.69
CA HIS A 39 2.38 -6.72 8.76
C HIS A 39 1.43 -5.56 8.44
N ALA A 40 1.03 -5.46 7.17
CA ALA A 40 -0.13 -4.69 6.79
C ALA A 40 -1.37 -5.37 7.40
N ALA A 41 -1.79 -4.87 8.57
CA ALA A 41 -2.93 -5.42 9.29
C ALA A 41 -4.21 -5.32 8.43
N GLN A 42 -4.86 -6.46 8.18
CA GLN A 42 -6.13 -6.47 7.46
C GLN A 42 -7.21 -5.74 8.27
N ALA A 43 -7.68 -4.62 7.74
CA ALA A 43 -8.88 -3.95 8.22
C ALA A 43 -10.06 -4.34 7.32
N PRO A 44 -11.12 -4.99 7.84
CA PRO A 44 -12.31 -5.25 7.06
C PRO A 44 -13.08 -3.93 6.86
N LYS A 45 -13.08 -3.40 5.64
CA LYS A 45 -13.86 -2.21 5.29
C LYS A 45 -14.84 -2.51 4.18
N ALA A 46 -16.13 -2.58 4.53
CA ALA A 46 -17.20 -2.66 3.56
C ALA A 46 -17.18 -1.42 2.64
N ALA A 47 -17.10 -1.64 1.33
CA ALA A 47 -17.19 -0.58 0.34
C ALA A 47 -18.66 -0.21 0.12
N PRO A 48 -19.07 1.06 0.30
CA PRO A 48 -20.39 1.51 -0.13
C PRO A 48 -20.44 1.52 -1.67
N ALA A 49 -21.53 1.01 -2.24
CA ALA A 49 -21.72 1.00 -3.70
C ALA A 49 -21.89 2.43 -4.23
N ILE A 50 -20.86 2.96 -4.89
CA ILE A 50 -20.91 4.23 -5.62
C ILE A 50 -21.62 4.03 -6.96
N ALA A 51 -22.70 4.79 -7.17
CA ALA A 51 -23.54 4.68 -8.37
C ALA A 51 -22.81 5.16 -9.63
N SER A 52 -22.80 4.34 -10.68
CA SER A 52 -22.13 4.61 -11.94
C SER A 52 -22.89 5.62 -12.80
N ASN A 53 -22.24 6.69 -13.28
CA ASN A 53 -22.70 7.44 -14.46
C ASN A 53 -21.61 8.31 -15.12
N ALA A 54 -21.68 8.39 -16.46
CA ALA A 54 -21.16 9.42 -17.38
C ALA A 54 -19.64 9.73 -17.51
N ALA A 55 -19.09 9.25 -18.65
CA ALA A 55 -18.50 10.06 -19.74
C ALA A 55 -17.02 10.57 -19.70
N ASP A 56 -16.54 10.89 -20.92
CA ASP A 56 -15.16 11.09 -21.37
C ASP A 56 -14.48 12.45 -21.07
N PRO A 57 -13.14 12.47 -21.14
CA PRO A 57 -12.52 13.24 -22.22
C PRO A 57 -11.44 12.50 -23.05
N ALA A 58 -11.60 12.57 -24.37
CA ALA A 58 -10.75 12.09 -25.49
C ALA A 58 -9.26 11.72 -25.24
N GLY A 59 -8.89 10.47 -25.57
CA GLY A 59 -7.50 9.97 -25.58
C GLY A 59 -7.20 8.84 -26.59
N ALA A 60 -6.81 9.22 -27.82
CA ALA A 60 -6.49 8.35 -28.97
C ALA A 60 -7.64 7.52 -29.59
N LYS A 61 -7.49 7.17 -30.88
CA LYS A 61 -8.48 6.43 -31.67
C LYS A 61 -8.21 4.92 -31.61
N GLY A 62 -9.24 4.10 -31.40
CA GLY A 62 -9.23 2.69 -31.79
C GLY A 62 -9.83 1.70 -30.79
N ALA A 63 -9.84 2.01 -29.50
CA ALA A 63 -10.50 1.19 -28.48
C ALA A 63 -11.99 1.54 -28.35
N ALA A 64 -12.81 0.56 -27.95
CA ALA A 64 -14.13 0.85 -27.40
C ALA A 64 -13.97 1.60 -26.07
N ASN A 65 -14.84 2.58 -25.79
CA ASN A 65 -14.73 3.35 -24.54
C ASN A 65 -15.32 2.58 -23.35
N ASN A 66 -14.62 1.53 -22.93
CA ASN A 66 -14.97 0.65 -21.83
C ASN A 66 -13.71 -0.07 -21.31
N LEU A 67 -13.87 -0.81 -20.22
CA LEU A 67 -12.79 -1.51 -19.54
C LEU A 67 -11.97 -2.43 -20.47
N ASP A 68 -12.62 -3.23 -21.31
CA ASP A 68 -11.96 -4.12 -22.27
C ASP A 68 -11.10 -3.36 -23.27
N GLY A 69 -11.63 -2.26 -23.83
CA GLY A 69 -10.91 -1.39 -24.75
C GLY A 69 -9.72 -0.70 -24.10
N TRP A 70 -9.89 -0.13 -22.89
CA TRP A 70 -8.81 0.52 -22.16
C TRP A 70 -7.69 -0.46 -21.78
N ILE A 71 -8.03 -1.68 -21.37
CA ILE A 71 -7.05 -2.75 -21.11
C ILE A 71 -6.31 -3.12 -22.40
N LYS A 72 -7.01 -3.34 -23.53
CA LYS A 72 -6.38 -3.68 -24.82
C LYS A 72 -5.46 -2.58 -25.35
N GLN A 73 -5.86 -1.32 -25.23
CA GLN A 73 -5.01 -0.17 -25.59
C GLN A 73 -3.78 -0.08 -24.69
N SER A 74 -3.93 -0.31 -23.39
CA SER A 74 -2.81 -0.35 -22.44
C SER A 74 -1.86 -1.49 -22.75
N LEU A 75 -2.35 -2.70 -23.05
CA LEU A 75 -1.53 -3.85 -23.45
C LEU A 75 -0.72 -3.60 -24.72
N ALA A 76 -1.29 -2.88 -25.70
CA ALA A 76 -0.57 -2.49 -26.91
C ALA A 76 0.59 -1.54 -26.60
N ILE A 77 0.38 -0.56 -25.71
CA ILE A 77 1.40 0.39 -25.25
C ILE A 77 2.46 -0.32 -24.40
N MET A 78 2.04 -1.16 -23.45
CA MET A 78 2.92 -2.00 -22.61
C MET A 78 3.84 -2.85 -23.48
N LYS A 79 3.30 -3.56 -24.48
CA LYS A 79 4.08 -4.35 -25.45
C LYS A 79 5.09 -3.50 -26.22
N ALA A 80 4.69 -2.31 -26.68
CA ALA A 80 5.57 -1.36 -27.38
C ALA A 80 6.65 -0.74 -26.47
N LYS A 81 6.55 -0.89 -25.15
CA LYS A 81 7.48 -0.34 -24.15
C LYS A 81 8.23 -1.43 -23.36
N GLY A 82 8.02 -2.70 -23.66
CA GLY A 82 8.64 -3.83 -22.95
C GLY A 82 8.08 -4.09 -21.54
N ILE A 83 6.89 -3.56 -21.21
CA ILE A 83 6.24 -3.75 -19.91
C ILE A 83 5.47 -5.08 -19.92
N PRO A 84 5.79 -6.06 -19.07
CA PRO A 84 5.07 -7.33 -18.97
C PRO A 84 3.69 -7.18 -18.30
N GLY A 85 2.74 -8.00 -18.75
CA GLY A 85 1.40 -8.12 -18.19
C GLY A 85 0.41 -8.78 -19.15
N THR A 86 -0.63 -9.42 -18.60
CA THR A 86 -1.74 -10.01 -19.36
C THR A 86 -3.05 -9.24 -19.19
N TYR A 87 -4.03 -9.52 -20.05
CA TYR A 87 -5.40 -9.03 -19.90
C TYR A 87 -5.98 -9.43 -18.53
N GLU A 88 -5.85 -10.71 -18.14
CA GLU A 88 -6.37 -11.21 -16.86
C GLU A 88 -5.63 -10.65 -15.64
N GLY A 89 -4.33 -10.38 -15.77
CA GLY A 89 -3.55 -9.66 -14.76
C GLY A 89 -4.10 -8.25 -14.53
N LEU A 90 -4.28 -7.48 -15.60
CA LEU A 90 -4.87 -6.14 -15.51
C LEU A 90 -6.31 -6.19 -14.99
N HIS A 91 -7.18 -6.97 -15.62
CA HIS A 91 -8.61 -7.07 -15.33
C HIS A 91 -8.89 -7.50 -13.88
N ARG A 92 -8.23 -8.56 -13.39
CA ARG A 92 -8.37 -9.05 -12.00
C ARG A 92 -8.01 -7.97 -10.97
N ASN A 93 -6.94 -7.23 -11.21
CA ASN A 93 -6.51 -6.17 -10.31
C ASN A 93 -7.49 -4.97 -10.38
N ILE A 94 -7.90 -4.52 -11.58
CA ILE A 94 -8.85 -3.40 -11.75
C ILE A 94 -10.19 -3.67 -11.06
N MET A 95 -10.73 -4.89 -11.22
CA MET A 95 -12.01 -5.26 -10.61
C MET A 95 -11.96 -5.33 -9.09
N ARG A 96 -10.77 -5.51 -8.50
CA ARG A 96 -10.56 -5.47 -7.04
C ARG A 96 -10.35 -4.03 -6.52
N GLU A 97 -9.62 -3.20 -7.27
CA GLU A 97 -9.30 -1.82 -6.84
C GLU A 97 -10.45 -0.82 -7.03
N SER A 98 -11.25 -0.97 -8.09
CA SER A 98 -12.20 0.07 -8.51
C SER A 98 -13.54 -0.46 -9.05
N SER A 99 -13.72 -1.78 -9.15
CA SER A 99 -14.82 -2.41 -9.90
C SER A 99 -14.96 -1.90 -11.35
N GLY A 100 -13.85 -1.43 -11.95
CA GLY A 100 -13.83 -0.86 -13.30
C GLY A 100 -14.18 0.63 -13.40
N ASN A 101 -14.25 1.37 -12.28
CA ASN A 101 -14.55 2.81 -12.28
C ASN A 101 -13.27 3.67 -12.43
N PRO A 102 -13.06 4.38 -13.57
CA PRO A 102 -11.87 5.20 -13.78
C PRO A 102 -11.86 6.49 -12.94
N ASN A 103 -13.00 6.88 -12.35
CA ASN A 103 -13.14 8.04 -11.48
C ASN A 103 -13.13 7.66 -9.98
N ALA A 104 -12.76 6.42 -9.64
CA ALA A 104 -12.62 5.99 -8.24
C ALA A 104 -11.48 6.75 -7.52
N GLN A 105 -11.75 7.28 -6.33
CA GLN A 105 -10.77 7.97 -5.49
C GLN A 105 -10.97 7.62 -4.01
N ASN A 106 -9.91 7.15 -3.33
CA ASN A 106 -9.92 6.94 -1.89
C ASN A 106 -9.64 8.25 -1.14
N ASN A 107 -10.55 8.67 -0.25
CA ASN A 107 -10.42 9.91 0.53
C ASN A 107 -10.22 9.66 2.05
N TYR A 108 -9.96 8.42 2.48
CA TYR A 108 -10.04 8.03 3.90
C TYR A 108 -8.74 7.54 4.54
N ASP A 109 -7.75 7.13 3.74
CA ASP A 109 -6.50 6.52 4.20
C ASP A 109 -5.45 7.58 4.63
N VAL A 110 -4.22 7.14 4.88
CA VAL A 110 -3.10 8.04 5.20
C VAL A 110 -2.66 8.86 3.98
N ASN A 111 -2.77 8.31 2.77
CA ASN A 111 -2.37 8.97 1.53
C ASN A 111 -3.29 10.16 1.22
N ALA A 112 -4.60 10.00 1.39
CA ALA A 112 -5.59 11.05 1.28
C ALA A 112 -5.39 12.16 2.33
N LYS A 113 -5.11 11.79 3.59
CA LYS A 113 -4.80 12.76 4.67
C LYS A 113 -3.52 13.56 4.39
N ASN A 114 -2.56 12.95 3.70
CA ASN A 114 -1.32 13.58 3.25
C ASN A 114 -1.47 14.33 1.91
N GLY A 115 -2.70 14.46 1.36
CA GLY A 115 -2.98 15.21 0.14
C GLY A 115 -2.70 14.47 -1.19
N THR A 116 -2.29 13.20 -1.13
CA THR A 116 -2.01 12.34 -2.30
C THR A 116 -2.95 11.13 -2.37
N PRO A 117 -4.28 11.31 -2.43
CA PRO A 117 -5.24 10.19 -2.45
C PRO A 117 -5.01 9.27 -3.67
N SER A 118 -5.24 7.97 -3.48
CA SER A 118 -5.26 6.94 -4.52
C SER A 118 -6.37 7.19 -5.54
N LYS A 119 -6.08 6.99 -6.83
CA LYS A 119 -7.01 7.32 -7.94
C LYS A 119 -7.03 6.28 -9.07
N GLY A 120 -8.15 6.28 -9.78
CA GLY A 120 -8.32 5.56 -11.04
C GLY A 120 -8.50 4.05 -10.89
N LEU A 121 -8.46 3.37 -12.03
CA LEU A 121 -8.80 1.95 -12.16
C LEU A 121 -7.98 1.02 -11.26
N LEU A 122 -6.73 1.38 -10.96
CA LEU A 122 -5.79 0.64 -10.11
C LEU A 122 -5.32 1.43 -8.88
N GLN A 123 -6.11 2.43 -8.43
CA GLN A 123 -5.90 3.16 -7.17
C GLN A 123 -4.46 3.68 -6.94
N VAL A 124 -3.86 4.23 -7.99
CA VAL A 124 -2.48 4.75 -7.98
C VAL A 124 -2.43 6.14 -7.34
N ILE A 125 -1.51 6.36 -6.39
CA ILE A 125 -1.22 7.68 -5.82
C ILE A 125 -0.41 8.54 -6.80
N ASP A 126 -0.62 9.86 -6.75
CA ASP A 126 0.01 10.83 -7.67
C ASP A 126 1.56 10.75 -7.79
N PRO A 127 2.33 10.56 -6.69
CA PRO A 127 3.79 10.37 -6.80
C PRO A 127 4.18 9.10 -7.59
N THR A 128 3.47 7.99 -7.38
CA THR A 128 3.72 6.72 -8.11
C THR A 128 3.32 6.84 -9.57
N PHE A 129 2.17 7.50 -9.86
CA PHE A 129 1.75 7.76 -11.24
C PHE A 129 2.81 8.57 -12.01
N LYS A 130 3.37 9.62 -11.39
CA LYS A 130 4.43 10.45 -11.98
C LYS A 130 5.74 9.69 -12.18
N ALA A 131 6.16 8.89 -11.20
CA ALA A 131 7.40 8.11 -11.27
C ALA A 131 7.35 6.98 -12.31
N PHE A 132 6.18 6.40 -12.57
CA PHE A 132 5.98 5.27 -13.49
C PHE A 132 5.15 5.63 -14.73
N HIS A 133 4.99 6.92 -15.04
CA HIS A 133 4.29 7.38 -16.25
C HIS A 133 4.95 6.82 -17.52
N VAL A 134 4.12 6.51 -18.54
CA VAL A 134 4.58 5.87 -19.76
C VAL A 134 4.34 6.78 -20.96
N ALA A 135 5.42 7.42 -21.42
CA ALA A 135 5.42 8.40 -22.50
C ALA A 135 4.67 7.89 -23.75
N GLY A 136 3.51 8.48 -24.02
CA GLY A 136 2.54 8.03 -25.03
C GLY A 136 1.10 7.97 -24.49
N THR A 137 0.91 7.94 -23.16
CA THR A 137 -0.41 8.09 -22.51
C THR A 137 -0.66 9.52 -22.05
N ALA A 138 -1.91 9.83 -21.66
CA ALA A 138 -2.27 11.12 -21.07
C ALA A 138 -1.57 11.37 -19.72
N ASN A 139 -1.37 12.63 -19.35
CA ASN A 139 -0.75 13.01 -18.07
C ASN A 139 -1.81 13.21 -16.97
N SER A 140 -2.66 12.19 -16.74
CA SER A 140 -3.70 12.19 -15.70
C SER A 140 -3.84 10.81 -15.06
N SER A 141 -3.88 10.74 -13.72
CA SER A 141 -4.06 9.48 -12.99
C SER A 141 -5.51 8.94 -13.04
N THR A 142 -6.46 9.69 -13.60
CA THR A 142 -7.83 9.19 -13.88
C THR A 142 -8.09 8.93 -15.37
N ASP A 143 -7.13 9.20 -16.26
CA ASP A 143 -7.20 8.66 -17.62
C ASP A 143 -7.09 7.13 -17.55
N PRO A 144 -8.04 6.35 -18.12
CA PRO A 144 -8.06 4.91 -17.97
C PRO A 144 -6.77 4.23 -18.42
N VAL A 145 -6.24 4.65 -19.58
CA VAL A 145 -5.10 4.00 -20.23
C VAL A 145 -3.80 4.40 -19.55
N ALA A 146 -3.64 5.65 -19.15
CA ALA A 146 -2.49 6.12 -18.38
C ALA A 146 -2.44 5.45 -17.00
N ASN A 147 -3.57 5.35 -16.29
CA ASN A 147 -3.63 4.71 -14.98
C ASN A 147 -3.26 3.22 -15.05
N ILE A 148 -3.85 2.48 -16.00
CA ILE A 148 -3.52 1.06 -16.22
C ILE A 148 -2.04 0.90 -16.58
N THR A 149 -1.54 1.67 -17.55
CA THR A 149 -0.17 1.51 -18.06
C THR A 149 0.88 1.91 -17.02
N ALA A 150 0.65 2.95 -16.22
CA ALA A 150 1.56 3.36 -15.14
C ALA A 150 1.56 2.37 -13.97
N ALA A 151 0.39 1.84 -13.58
CA ALA A 151 0.29 0.78 -12.58
C ALA A 151 1.00 -0.51 -13.02
N ALA A 152 0.85 -0.91 -14.30
CA ALA A 152 1.56 -2.07 -14.84
C ALA A 152 3.07 -1.86 -14.90
N ASN A 153 3.53 -0.64 -15.21
CA ASN A 153 4.95 -0.28 -15.18
C ASN A 153 5.54 -0.35 -13.77
N TYR A 154 4.82 0.19 -12.76
CA TYR A 154 5.18 0.02 -11.35
C TYR A 154 5.22 -1.45 -10.94
N ALA A 155 4.21 -2.24 -11.33
CA ALA A 155 4.14 -3.66 -11.01
C ALA A 155 5.26 -4.49 -11.66
N ALA A 156 5.64 -4.17 -12.90
CA ALA A 156 6.79 -4.77 -13.57
C ALA A 156 8.09 -4.47 -12.80
N HIS A 157 8.32 -3.22 -12.41
CA HIS A 157 9.50 -2.82 -11.64
C HIS A 157 9.52 -3.46 -10.22
N ARG A 158 8.36 -3.60 -9.56
CA ARG A 158 8.27 -4.03 -8.16
C ARG A 158 8.07 -5.53 -7.96
N TYR A 159 7.45 -6.23 -8.91
CA TYR A 159 7.03 -7.63 -8.83
C TYR A 159 7.29 -8.45 -10.11
N GLY A 160 7.93 -7.87 -11.13
CA GLY A 160 8.23 -8.54 -12.41
C GLY A 160 7.07 -8.57 -13.41
N SER A 161 5.81 -8.47 -12.96
CA SER A 161 4.62 -8.23 -13.80
C SER A 161 3.42 -7.82 -12.93
N ILE A 162 2.42 -7.16 -13.52
CA ILE A 162 1.09 -7.00 -12.91
C ILE A 162 0.40 -8.35 -12.65
N ASP A 163 0.74 -9.40 -13.40
CA ASP A 163 0.18 -10.74 -13.23
C ASP A 163 0.49 -11.32 -11.84
N ASN A 164 1.63 -10.93 -11.26
CA ASN A 164 2.11 -11.35 -9.95
C ASN A 164 1.47 -10.55 -8.79
N VAL A 165 0.66 -9.53 -9.08
CA VAL A 165 -0.03 -8.73 -8.06
C VAL A 165 -1.32 -9.43 -7.63
N ASN A 166 -1.36 -9.81 -6.35
CA ASN A 166 -2.44 -10.60 -5.74
C ASN A 166 -3.11 -9.90 -4.54
N SER A 167 -2.57 -8.76 -4.09
CA SER A 167 -3.15 -7.88 -3.07
C SER A 167 -3.63 -6.57 -3.70
N ALA A 168 -4.53 -5.86 -3.02
CA ALA A 168 -4.80 -4.45 -3.30
C ALA A 168 -3.56 -3.56 -3.03
N TYR A 169 -3.57 -2.36 -3.61
CA TYR A 169 -2.47 -1.38 -3.55
C TYR A 169 -2.46 -0.50 -2.28
#